data_AF-A0A4V1V3C7-F1
#
_entry.id   AF-A0A4V1V3C7-F1
#
_cell.length_a   1.000
_cell.length_b   1.000
_cell.length_c   1.000
_cell.angle_alpha   90.00
_cell.angle_beta   90.00
_cell.angle_gamma   90.00
#
_symmetry.space_group_name_H-M   'P 1'
#
loop_
_entity.id
_entity.type
_entity.pdbx_description
1 polymer ?
#
loop_
_entity_poly.entity_id
_entity_poly.type
_entity_poly.pdbx_seq_one_letter_code
_entity_poly.pdbx_strand_id
1 'polypeptide(L)'
;MLHRLAWLGFVLSCLVVLPDVTLARNPRFPAGAEAASRLDPSELMKKALPLLKTGREDEAVFWFYAGQLRWRSQLISHPDQDPTGQPALFSSFMATIGPGVNEWAFGDIPALQKTIASVLEWDRRYPDPTVSAAAAASSRSGLQNLKTSIGKDVDSIKRQRAANGLTNR
;
A
#
# COMPACT_ATOMS: atom_id res chain seq x y z
N MET A 1 2.29 -82.22 7.08
CA MET A 1 3.22 -81.82 8.16
C MET A 1 3.78 -80.44 7.84
N LEU A 2 3.58 -79.51 8.78
CA LEU A 2 4.28 -78.23 9.04
C LEU A 2 4.26 -77.08 8.00
N HIS A 3 3.29 -76.19 8.23
CA HIS A 3 3.36 -74.72 8.37
C HIS A 3 4.59 -73.93 7.89
N ARG A 4 4.31 -72.80 7.21
CA ARG A 4 4.79 -71.47 7.62
C ARG A 4 3.91 -70.32 7.07
N LEU A 5 3.38 -69.54 8.00
CA LEU A 5 2.80 -68.20 7.83
C LEU A 5 3.83 -67.24 7.21
N ALA A 6 3.39 -66.24 6.43
CA ALA A 6 3.52 -64.83 6.86
C ALA A 6 3.02 -63.76 5.84
N TRP A 7 2.04 -62.98 6.29
CA TRP A 7 1.91 -61.51 6.20
C TRP A 7 1.70 -60.82 4.83
N LEU A 8 0.42 -60.51 4.55
CA LEU A 8 0.01 -59.38 3.71
C LEU A 8 0.44 -58.05 4.37
N GLY A 9 1.32 -57.30 3.70
CA GLY A 9 1.58 -55.90 4.01
C GLY A 9 0.60 -54.98 3.27
N PHE A 10 -0.41 -54.47 3.96
CA PHE A 10 -1.24 -53.36 3.50
C PHE A 10 -0.42 -52.07 3.64
N VAL A 11 0.05 -51.49 2.54
CA VAL A 11 0.60 -50.12 2.57
C VAL A 11 -0.59 -49.17 2.49
N LEU A 12 -1.06 -48.74 3.66
CA LEU A 12 -2.02 -47.65 3.79
C LEU A 12 -1.28 -46.34 3.45
N SER A 13 -1.38 -45.91 2.19
CA SER A 13 -0.87 -44.61 1.77
C SER A 13 -1.82 -43.53 2.29
N CYS A 14 -1.58 -43.04 3.50
CA CYS A 14 -2.22 -41.84 4.02
C CYS A 14 -1.74 -40.64 3.20
N LEU A 15 -2.49 -40.29 2.16
CA LEU A 15 -2.38 -39.00 1.50
C LEU A 15 -2.84 -37.95 2.51
N VAL A 16 -1.91 -37.39 3.27
CA VAL A 16 -2.17 -36.20 4.08
C VAL A 16 -2.36 -35.06 3.09
N VAL A 17 -3.61 -34.79 2.71
CA VAL A 17 -4.00 -33.53 2.09
C VAL A 17 -3.83 -32.48 3.17
N LEU A 18 -2.63 -31.88 3.23
CA LEU A 18 -2.47 -30.63 3.94
C LEU A 18 -3.45 -29.64 3.31
N PRO A 19 -4.28 -28.92 4.08
CA PRO A 19 -5.00 -27.81 3.51
C PRO A 19 -3.95 -26.88 2.90
N ASP A 20 -4.19 -26.47 1.65
CA ASP A 20 -3.52 -25.31 1.05
C ASP A 20 -3.71 -24.17 2.06
N VAL A 21 -2.70 -23.97 2.91
CA VAL A 21 -2.57 -22.76 3.70
C VAL A 21 -2.32 -21.72 2.64
N THR A 22 -3.41 -21.12 2.15
CA THR A 22 -3.42 -19.99 1.24
C THR A 22 -2.29 -19.08 1.68
N LEU A 23 -1.18 -19.13 0.94
CA LEU A 23 -0.04 -18.26 1.12
C LEU A 23 -0.62 -16.86 1.28
N ALA A 24 -0.38 -16.24 2.43
CA ALA A 24 -0.77 -14.87 2.70
C ALA A 24 -0.50 -14.06 1.43
N ARG A 25 -1.57 -13.55 0.80
CA ARG A 25 -1.52 -12.88 -0.49
C ARG A 25 -0.34 -11.91 -0.48
N ASN A 26 0.67 -12.17 -1.32
CA ASN A 26 1.68 -11.17 -1.64
C ASN A 26 0.94 -9.85 -1.90
N PRO A 27 1.31 -8.72 -1.27
CA PRO A 27 0.71 -7.44 -1.61
C PRO A 27 0.91 -7.24 -3.11
N ARG A 28 -0.20 -7.36 -3.86
CA ARG A 28 -0.16 -7.32 -5.32
C ARG A 28 0.01 -5.86 -5.69
N PHE A 29 1.22 -5.48 -6.06
CA PHE A 29 1.45 -4.16 -6.62
C PHE A 29 0.68 -4.02 -7.95
N PRO A 30 0.32 -2.78 -8.33
CA PRO A 30 -0.20 -2.54 -9.67
C PRO A 30 0.76 -3.01 -10.76
N ALA A 31 0.24 -3.27 -11.96
CA ALA A 31 1.05 -3.64 -13.10
C ALA A 31 2.12 -2.56 -13.40
N GLY A 32 3.34 -2.98 -13.71
CA GLY A 32 4.46 -2.07 -13.99
C GLY A 32 5.07 -1.41 -12.75
N ALA A 33 4.79 -1.89 -11.54
CA ALA A 33 5.22 -1.20 -10.32
C ALA A 33 6.74 -1.11 -10.14
N GLU A 34 7.49 -2.09 -10.62
CA GLU A 34 8.94 -2.03 -10.64
C GLU A 34 9.45 -0.92 -11.57
N ALA A 35 8.94 -0.86 -12.80
CA ALA A 35 9.32 0.19 -13.75
C ALA A 35 8.95 1.58 -13.22
N ALA A 36 7.80 1.70 -12.55
CA ALA A 36 7.34 2.93 -11.93
C ALA A 36 8.24 3.42 -10.78
N SER A 37 9.06 2.55 -10.17
CA SER A 37 9.98 2.96 -9.09
C SER A 37 11.02 3.99 -9.52
N ARG A 38 11.22 4.17 -10.83
CA ARG A 38 12.14 5.14 -11.43
C ARG A 38 11.47 6.47 -11.79
N LEU A 39 10.17 6.60 -11.59
CA LEU A 39 9.43 7.82 -11.90
C LEU A 39 9.64 8.86 -10.80
N ASP A 40 9.58 10.13 -11.20
CA ASP A 40 9.48 11.24 -10.26
C ASP A 40 8.23 11.08 -9.37
N PRO A 41 8.28 11.47 -8.07
CA PRO A 41 7.13 11.34 -7.18
C PRO A 41 5.86 12.04 -7.68
N SER A 42 6.00 13.16 -8.40
CA SER A 42 4.87 13.86 -9.01
C SER A 42 4.21 13.02 -10.11
N GLU A 43 4.99 12.31 -10.92
CA GLU A 43 4.48 11.42 -11.97
C GLU A 43 3.78 10.20 -11.37
N LEU A 44 4.24 9.70 -10.22
CA LEU A 44 3.52 8.68 -9.45
C LEU A 44 2.15 9.21 -9.02
N MET A 45 2.09 10.39 -8.39
CA MET A 45 0.82 10.98 -7.93
C MET A 45 -0.15 11.27 -9.09
N LYS A 46 0.36 11.74 -10.23
CA LYS A 46 -0.46 12.03 -11.43
C LYS A 46 -1.17 10.81 -12.00
N LYS A 47 -0.65 9.59 -11.78
CA LYS A 47 -1.36 8.36 -12.19
C LYS A 47 -2.74 8.22 -11.58
N ALA A 48 -2.98 8.82 -10.40
CA ALA A 48 -4.25 8.68 -9.70
C ALA A 48 -5.43 9.27 -10.49
N LEU A 49 -5.25 10.42 -11.13
CA LEU A 49 -6.35 11.14 -11.81
C LEU A 49 -7.02 10.32 -12.94
N PRO A 50 -6.30 9.78 -13.94
CA PRO A 50 -6.93 8.95 -14.96
C PRO A 50 -7.52 7.66 -14.38
N LEU A 51 -6.89 7.07 -13.36
CA LEU A 51 -7.37 5.83 -12.75
C LEU A 51 -8.72 6.02 -12.03
N LEU A 52 -8.89 7.13 -11.31
CA LEU A 52 -10.17 7.53 -10.71
C LEU A 52 -11.27 7.65 -11.77
N LYS A 53 -10.97 8.24 -12.94
CA LYS A 53 -11.94 8.41 -14.03
C LYS A 53 -12.35 7.09 -14.69
N THR A 54 -11.53 6.05 -14.58
CA THR A 54 -11.74 4.76 -15.25
C THR A 54 -12.23 3.65 -14.30
N GLY A 55 -12.64 3.98 -13.07
CA GLY A 55 -13.10 2.97 -12.10
C GLY A 55 -11.97 2.07 -11.57
N ARG A 56 -10.74 2.60 -11.49
CA ARG A 56 -9.56 1.91 -10.94
C ARG A 56 -9.06 2.62 -9.68
N GLU A 57 -9.97 2.97 -8.80
CA GLU A 57 -9.73 3.86 -7.68
C GLU A 57 -8.76 3.27 -6.67
N ASP A 58 -8.83 1.97 -6.35
CA ASP A 58 -7.87 1.35 -5.42
C ASP A 58 -6.43 1.42 -5.93
N GLU A 59 -6.24 1.36 -7.25
CA GLU A 59 -4.93 1.59 -7.87
C GLU A 59 -4.54 3.06 -7.85
N ALA A 60 -5.50 3.97 -8.01
CA ALA A 60 -5.27 5.41 -7.84
C ALA A 60 -4.77 5.72 -6.43
N VAL A 61 -5.37 5.11 -5.41
CA VAL A 61 -4.94 5.23 -4.00
C VAL A 61 -3.51 4.74 -3.84
N PHE A 62 -3.16 3.57 -4.41
CA PHE A 62 -1.79 3.07 -4.35
C PHE A 62 -0.79 4.09 -4.91
N TRP A 63 -1.03 4.61 -6.12
CA TRP A 63 -0.09 5.52 -6.77
C TRP A 63 0.01 6.88 -6.09
N PHE A 64 -1.09 7.40 -5.59
CA PHE A 64 -1.10 8.63 -4.80
C PHE A 64 -0.26 8.50 -3.53
N TYR A 65 -0.46 7.45 -2.74
CA TYR A 65 0.30 7.23 -1.51
C TYR A 65 1.77 6.86 -1.78
N ALA A 66 2.08 6.14 -2.87
CA ALA A 66 3.45 5.84 -3.28
C ALA A 66 4.23 7.11 -3.67
N GLY A 67 3.62 7.98 -4.49
CA GLY A 67 4.23 9.26 -4.83
C GLY A 67 4.37 10.16 -3.61
N GLN A 68 3.36 10.23 -2.75
CA GLN A 68 3.42 10.98 -1.50
C GLN A 68 4.57 10.51 -0.58
N LEU A 69 4.76 9.20 -0.44
CA LEU A 69 5.84 8.62 0.35
C LEU A 69 7.22 9.03 -0.19
N ARG A 70 7.42 8.88 -1.50
CA ARG A 70 8.68 9.22 -2.18
C ARG A 70 8.98 10.70 -2.10
N TRP A 71 7.98 11.56 -2.35
CA TRP A 71 8.16 13.00 -2.29
C TRP A 71 8.55 13.46 -0.88
N ARG A 72 7.90 12.92 0.16
CA ARG A 72 8.30 13.21 1.55
C ARG A 72 9.73 12.80 1.85
N SER A 73 10.20 11.67 1.31
CA SER A 73 11.61 11.25 1.49
C SER A 73 12.59 12.23 0.83
N GLN A 74 12.24 12.74 -0.35
CA GLN A 74 13.03 13.76 -1.03
C GLN A 74 13.05 15.09 -0.25
N LEU A 75 11.90 15.52 0.28
CA LEU A 75 11.80 16.75 1.08
C LEU A 75 12.63 16.65 2.37
N ILE A 76 12.55 15.52 3.08
CA ILE A 76 13.35 15.27 4.30
C ILE A 76 14.85 15.26 4.00
N SER A 77 15.25 14.83 2.81
CA SER A 77 16.66 14.82 2.40
C SER A 77 17.22 16.23 2.13
N HIS A 78 16.35 17.24 1.97
CA HIS A 78 16.72 18.62 1.65
C HIS A 78 15.92 19.61 2.52
N PRO A 79 16.17 19.66 3.84
CA PRO A 79 15.37 20.47 4.76
C PRO A 79 15.46 21.99 4.50
N ASP A 80 16.59 22.45 3.94
CA ASP A 80 16.87 23.88 3.70
C ASP A 80 16.54 24.34 2.26
N GLN A 81 15.78 23.54 1.50
CA GLN A 81 15.38 23.89 0.14
C GLN A 81 14.41 25.08 0.08
N ASP A 82 14.37 25.77 -1.07
CA ASP A 82 13.42 26.85 -1.31
C ASP A 82 11.97 26.39 -1.06
N PRO A 83 11.24 27.00 -0.12
CA PRO A 83 9.87 26.60 0.21
C PRO A 83 8.89 26.83 -0.95
N THR A 84 9.21 27.69 -1.90
CA THR A 84 8.39 27.97 -3.09
C THR A 84 8.59 26.95 -4.22
N GLY A 85 9.61 26.08 -4.11
CA GLY A 85 9.89 25.01 -5.06
C GLY A 85 9.12 23.72 -4.76
N GLN A 86 9.85 22.61 -4.56
CA GLN A 86 9.27 21.29 -4.33
C GLN A 86 8.27 21.22 -3.16
N PRO A 87 8.47 21.91 -2.01
CA PRO A 87 7.48 21.92 -0.93
C PRO A 87 6.13 22.52 -1.33
N ALA A 88 6.13 23.65 -2.05
CA ALA A 88 4.92 24.28 -2.56
C ALA A 88 4.25 23.38 -3.62
N LEU A 89 5.02 22.82 -4.54
CA LEU A 89 4.50 21.92 -5.59
C LEU A 89 3.86 20.67 -5.00
N PHE A 90 4.52 20.03 -4.02
CA PHE A 90 3.96 18.90 -3.29
C PHE A 90 2.64 19.29 -2.60
N SER A 91 2.59 20.46 -1.97
CA SER A 91 1.38 20.98 -1.32
C SER A 91 0.24 21.19 -2.31
N SER A 92 0.53 21.74 -3.50
CA SER A 92 -0.45 21.87 -4.57
C SER A 92 -1.00 20.51 -5.04
N PHE A 93 -0.16 19.49 -5.17
CA PHE A 93 -0.59 18.13 -5.53
C PHE A 93 -1.47 17.50 -4.45
N MET A 94 -1.09 17.68 -3.19
CA MET A 94 -1.89 17.25 -2.05
C MET A 94 -3.27 17.92 -2.03
N ALA A 95 -3.35 19.21 -2.33
CA ALA A 95 -4.61 19.95 -2.36
C ALA A 95 -5.50 19.64 -3.57
N THR A 96 -4.91 19.31 -4.72
CA THR A 96 -5.66 19.13 -5.99
C THR A 96 -6.01 17.67 -6.29
N ILE A 97 -5.10 16.73 -6.02
CA ILE A 97 -5.31 15.29 -6.28
C ILE A 97 -5.85 14.61 -5.02
N GLY A 98 -5.37 15.02 -3.85
CA GLY A 98 -5.67 14.39 -2.58
C GLY A 98 -7.16 14.27 -2.25
N PRO A 99 -8.00 15.31 -2.41
CA PRO A 99 -9.41 15.23 -2.05
C PRO A 99 -10.15 14.08 -2.74
N GLY A 100 -10.04 13.97 -4.07
CA GLY A 100 -10.73 12.92 -4.82
C GLY A 100 -10.23 11.50 -4.49
N VAL A 101 -8.91 11.34 -4.32
CA VAL A 101 -8.34 10.04 -3.91
C VAL A 101 -8.78 9.66 -2.49
N ASN A 102 -8.70 10.61 -1.55
CA ASN A 102 -8.99 10.34 -0.14
C ASN A 102 -10.49 10.15 0.12
N GLU A 103 -11.36 10.79 -0.66
CA GLU A 103 -12.80 10.56 -0.58
C GLU A 103 -13.14 9.07 -0.78
N TRP A 104 -12.58 8.46 -1.82
CA TRP A 104 -12.70 7.02 -2.09
C TRP A 104 -11.98 6.17 -1.03
N ALA A 105 -10.72 6.53 -0.74
CA ALA A 105 -9.86 5.73 0.11
C ALA A 105 -10.41 5.58 1.53
N PHE A 106 -10.85 6.68 2.13
CA PHE A 106 -11.43 6.67 3.48
C PHE A 106 -12.85 6.11 3.53
N GLY A 107 -13.46 5.81 2.37
CA GLY A 107 -14.72 5.09 2.31
C GLY A 107 -14.60 3.65 2.79
N ASP A 108 -13.43 3.01 2.57
CA ASP A 108 -13.12 1.65 3.01
C ASP A 108 -11.80 1.66 3.80
N ILE A 109 -11.90 1.75 5.11
CA ILE A 109 -10.72 1.83 5.99
C ILE A 109 -9.87 0.55 5.95
N PRO A 110 -10.43 -0.67 6.03
CA PRO A 110 -9.66 -1.90 5.82
C PRO A 110 -8.91 -1.94 4.49
N ALA A 111 -9.52 -1.51 3.38
CA ALA A 111 -8.84 -1.45 2.09
C ALA A 111 -7.71 -0.41 2.09
N LEU A 112 -7.96 0.80 2.61
CA LEU A 112 -6.91 1.82 2.74
C LEU A 112 -5.71 1.32 3.55
N GLN A 113 -5.93 0.65 4.68
CA GLN A 113 -4.84 0.08 5.47
C GLN A 113 -4.04 -0.98 4.70
N LYS A 114 -4.70 -1.81 3.87
CA LYS A 114 -4.04 -2.80 3.00
C LYS A 114 -3.25 -2.11 1.88
N THR A 115 -3.79 -1.05 1.29
CA THR A 115 -3.10 -0.27 0.26
C THR A 115 -1.86 0.41 0.82
N ILE A 116 -1.95 1.06 1.99
CA ILE A 116 -0.78 1.66 2.65
C ILE A 116 0.28 0.60 2.99
N ALA A 117 -0.12 -0.58 3.47
CA ALA A 117 0.82 -1.68 3.70
C ALA A 117 1.53 -2.10 2.40
N SER A 118 0.79 -2.16 1.29
CA SER A 118 1.34 -2.50 -0.03
C SER A 118 2.30 -1.43 -0.54
N VAL A 119 2.01 -0.14 -0.32
CA VAL A 119 2.91 0.97 -0.66
C VAL A 119 4.21 0.90 0.15
N LEU A 120 4.12 0.65 1.45
CA LEU A 120 5.30 0.49 2.31
C LEU A 120 6.18 -0.69 1.85
N GLU A 121 5.56 -1.79 1.44
CA GLU A 121 6.28 -2.96 0.94
C GLU A 121 6.91 -2.71 -0.43
N TRP A 122 6.17 -2.06 -1.34
CA TRP A 122 6.70 -1.63 -2.63
C TRP A 122 7.93 -0.74 -2.46
N ASP A 123 7.87 0.21 -1.53
CA ASP A 123 8.95 1.15 -1.28
C ASP A 123 10.21 0.46 -0.72
N ARG A 124 10.04 -0.56 0.13
CA ARG A 124 11.14 -1.40 0.63
C ARG A 124 11.78 -2.24 -0.47
N ARG A 125 10.96 -2.82 -1.35
CA ARG A 125 11.42 -3.69 -2.43
C ARG A 125 12.11 -2.93 -3.55
N TYR A 126 11.66 -1.70 -3.83
CA TYR A 126 12.19 -0.87 -4.90
C TYR A 126 12.62 0.50 -4.37
N PRO A 127 13.62 0.56 -3.48
CA PRO A 127 14.01 1.80 -2.80
C PRO A 127 14.48 2.86 -3.80
N ASP A 128 14.17 4.12 -3.51
CA ASP A 128 14.71 5.26 -4.25
C ASP A 128 16.18 5.44 -3.86
N PRO A 129 17.13 5.26 -4.80
CA PRO A 129 18.56 5.34 -4.50
C PRO A 129 19.04 6.79 -4.29
N THR A 130 18.21 7.79 -4.59
CA THR A 130 18.58 9.21 -4.52
C THR A 130 18.38 9.82 -3.13
N VAL A 131 17.67 9.14 -2.23
CA VAL A 131 17.40 9.60 -0.86
C VAL A 131 18.22 8.81 0.15
N SER A 132 18.56 9.44 1.28
CA SER A 132 19.25 8.74 2.36
C SER A 132 18.37 7.66 2.99
N ALA A 133 19.01 6.60 3.51
CA ALA A 133 18.29 5.54 4.23
C ALA A 133 17.49 6.10 5.42
N ALA A 134 18.01 7.13 6.10
CA ALA A 134 17.33 7.80 7.21
C ALA A 134 16.07 8.54 6.74
N ALA A 135 16.13 9.26 5.62
CA ALA A 135 14.97 9.97 5.07
C ALA A 135 13.87 9.00 4.60
N ALA A 136 14.28 7.90 3.94
CA ALA A 136 13.36 6.84 3.55
C ALA A 136 12.71 6.17 4.78
N ALA A 137 13.49 5.84 5.80
CA ALA A 137 12.98 5.24 7.05
C ALA A 137 12.01 6.18 7.77
N SER A 138 12.33 7.47 7.86
CA SER A 138 11.46 8.49 8.47
C SER A 138 10.12 8.59 7.75
N SER A 139 10.14 8.65 6.41
CA SER A 139 8.91 8.72 5.60
C SER A 139 8.06 7.46 5.73
N ARG A 140 8.68 6.28 5.69
CA ARG A 140 7.99 4.99 5.91
C ARG A 140 7.35 4.94 7.30
N SER A 141 8.06 5.40 8.33
CA SER A 141 7.54 5.47 9.71
C SER A 141 6.32 6.39 9.78
N GLY A 142 6.38 7.58 9.17
CA GLY A 142 5.24 8.49 9.09
C GLY A 142 4.00 7.85 8.44
N LEU A 143 4.18 7.16 7.32
CA LEU A 143 3.08 6.49 6.63
C LEU A 143 2.57 5.26 7.40
N GLN A 144 3.45 4.52 8.08
CA GLN A 144 3.06 3.43 8.99
C GLN A 144 2.25 3.94 10.17
N ASN A 145 2.61 5.10 10.74
CA ASN A 145 1.87 5.74 11.82
C ASN A 145 0.48 6.16 11.34
N LEU A 146 0.37 6.75 10.15
CA LEU A 146 -0.93 7.08 9.54
C LEU A 146 -1.82 5.83 9.43
N LYS A 147 -1.30 4.72 8.88
CA LYS A 147 -2.04 3.45 8.79
C LYS A 147 -2.55 2.98 10.15
N THR A 148 -1.71 3.08 11.19
CA THR A 148 -2.06 2.67 12.54
C THR A 148 -3.14 3.56 13.13
N SER A 149 -3.01 4.89 13.03
CA SER A 149 -3.99 5.85 13.56
C SER A 149 -5.35 5.70 12.88
N ILE A 150 -5.37 5.58 11.55
CA ILE A 150 -6.61 5.32 10.79
C ILE A 150 -7.34 4.07 11.31
N GLY A 151 -6.61 3.02 11.69
CA GLY A 151 -7.19 1.80 12.25
C GLY A 151 -7.73 1.95 13.66
N LYS A 152 -7.13 2.84 14.47
CA LYS A 152 -7.63 3.17 15.82
C LYS A 152 -8.87 4.05 15.75
N ASP A 153 -8.95 4.91 14.74
CA ASP A 153 -9.96 5.97 14.65
C ASP A 153 -11.12 5.62 13.69
N VAL A 154 -11.27 4.34 13.30
CA VAL A 154 -12.24 3.88 12.29
C VAL A 154 -13.64 4.44 12.54
N ASP A 155 -14.15 4.31 13.76
CA ASP A 155 -15.53 4.73 14.08
C ASP A 155 -15.67 6.26 14.03
N SER A 156 -14.65 6.99 14.48
CA SER A 156 -14.62 8.45 14.40
C SER A 156 -14.63 8.92 12.95
N ILE A 157 -13.79 8.31 12.11
CA ILE A 157 -13.71 8.58 10.68
C ILE A 157 -15.06 8.31 10.01
N LYS A 158 -15.68 7.15 10.26
CA LYS A 158 -16.98 6.79 9.66
C LYS A 158 -18.08 7.78 10.05
N ARG A 159 -18.13 8.20 11.32
CA ARG A 159 -19.08 9.22 11.81
C ARG A 159 -18.84 10.57 11.13
N GLN A 160 -17.60 11.04 11.07
CA GLN A 160 -17.29 12.33 10.45
C GLN A 160 -17.62 12.32 8.95
N ARG A 161 -17.35 11.21 8.27
CA ARG A 161 -17.73 11.04 6.85
C ARG A 161 -19.23 11.11 6.65
N ALA A 162 -20.00 10.38 7.46
CA ALA A 162 -21.46 10.42 7.39
C ALA A 162 -22.01 11.83 7.69
N ALA A 163 -21.45 12.54 8.68
CA ALA A 163 -21.80 13.93 8.99
C ALA A 163 -21.51 14.90 7.82
N ASN A 164 -20.51 14.58 7.01
CA ASN A 164 -20.15 15.35 5.81
C ASN A 164 -20.89 14.87 4.54
N GLY A 165 -21.86 13.96 4.65
CA GLY A 165 -22.60 13.42 3.51
C GLY A 165 -21.83 12.42 2.65
N LEU A 166 -20.70 11.90 3.13
CA LEU A 166 -19.86 10.94 2.39
C LEU A 166 -20.25 9.50 2.72
N THR A 167 -20.28 8.64 1.69
CA THR A 167 -20.56 7.21 1.83
C THR A 167 -19.42 6.48 2.54
N ASN A 168 -19.77 5.56 3.45
CA ASN A 168 -18.87 4.52 3.95
C ASN A 168 -19.22 3.23 3.18
N ARG A 169 -18.25 2.66 2.47
CA ARG A 169 -18.44 1.51 1.59
C ARG A 169 -17.96 0.21 2.25
#